data_AF-A0A958FFW8-F1
#
_entry.id   AF-A0A958FFW8-F1
#
_cell.length_a   1.000
_cell.length_b   1.000
_cell.length_c   1.000
_cell.angle_alpha   90.00
_cell.angle_beta   90.00
_cell.angle_gamma   90.00
#
_symmetry.space_group_name_H-M   'P 1'
#
loop_
_entity.id
_entity.type
_entity.pdbx_description
1 polymer ?
#
loop_
_entity_poly.entity_id
_entity_poly.type
_entity_poly.pdbx_seq_one_letter_code
_entity_poly.pdbx_strand_id
1 'polypeptide(L)' 'VLLDPRTGEVLGMANYPGFDPNRYNDFDLANYRNRAMTDLYEPGSTFKMVALAL' A
#
# COMPACT_ATOMS: atom_id res chain seq x y z
N VAL A 1 -1.83 -4.45 0.24
CA VAL A 1 -1.11 -4.88 1.47
C VAL A 1 -1.91 -6.01 2.10
N LEU A 2 -1.23 -7.02 2.63
CA LEU A 2 -1.85 -8.11 3.37
C LEU A 2 -1.19 -8.22 4.75
N LEU A 3 -2.01 -8.36 5.80
CA LEU A 3 -1.56 -8.46 7.18
C LEU A 3 -2.16 -9.69 7.86
N ASP A 4 -1.41 -10.28 8.80
CA ASP A 4 -1.95 -11.21 9.79
C ASP A 4 -2.61 -10.41 10.93
N PRO A 5 -3.94 -10.53 11.16
CA PRO A 5 -4.64 -9.77 12.19
C PRO A 5 -4.32 -10.21 13.64
N ARG A 6 -3.71 -11.39 13.84
CA ARG A 6 -3.37 -11.91 15.17
C ARG A 6 -2.01 -11.45 15.63
N THR A 7 -1.04 -11.34 14.71
CA THR A 7 0.35 -10.97 15.02
C THR A 7 0.70 -9.54 14.59
N GLY A 8 -0.04 -8.99 13.62
CA GLY A 8 0.25 -7.70 13.00
C GLY A 8 1.31 -7.76 11.90
N GLU A 9 1.80 -8.94 11.53
CA GLU A 9 2.85 -9.11 10.51
C GLU A 9 2.33 -8.80 9.11
N VAL A 10 3.16 -8.13 8.29
CA VAL A 10 2.85 -7.87 6.87
C VAL A 10 3.30 -9.07 6.05
N LEU A 11 2.33 -9.85 5.56
CA LEU A 11 2.57 -11.05 4.75
C LEU A 11 2.94 -10.72 3.30
N GLY A 12 2.56 -9.52 2.83
CA GLY A 12 2.88 -9.09 1.47
C GLY A 12 2.49 -7.64 1.20
N MET A 13 3.34 -6.96 0.44
CA MET A 13 3.12 -5.60 -0.02
C MET A 13 3.52 -5.49 -1.48
N ALA A 14 2.58 -5.06 -2.32
CA ALA A 14 2.80 -4.88 -3.75
C ALA A 14 2.10 -3.59 -4.18
N ASN A 15 2.71 -2.89 -5.13
CA ASN A 15 2.21 -1.65 -5.71
C ASN A 15 2.17 -1.80 -7.23
N TYR A 16 1.18 -1.16 -7.86
CA TYR A 16 1.07 -1.12 -9.31
C TYR A 16 0.94 0.34 -9.77
N PRO A 17 1.58 0.73 -10.89
CA PRO A 17 2.54 -0.06 -11.67
C PRO A 17 3.84 -0.33 -10.89
N GLY A 18 4.42 -1.51 -11.12
CA GLY A 18 5.73 -1.87 -10.59
C GLY A 18 6.86 -1.47 -11.53
N PHE A 19 8.10 -1.74 -11.13
CA PHE A 19 9.30 -1.61 -11.94
C PHE A 19 10.23 -2.80 -11.69
N ASP A 20 11.10 -3.11 -12.65
CA ASP A 20 12.19 -4.06 -12.43
C ASP A 20 13.40 -3.31 -11.84
N PRO A 21 13.81 -3.60 -10.58
CA PRO A 21 14.94 -2.91 -9.97
C PRO A 21 16.27 -3.17 -10.69
N ASN A 22 16.41 -4.29 -11.42
CA ASN A 22 17.61 -4.58 -12.20
C ASN A 22 17.68 -3.76 -13.49
N ARG A 23 16.55 -3.20 -13.92
CA ARG A 23 16.41 -2.35 -15.12
C ARG A 23 15.75 -1.03 -14.76
N TYR A 24 16.12 -0.46 -13.62
CA TYR A 24 15.48 0.73 -13.08
C TYR A 24 15.39 1.86 -14.11
N ASN A 25 16.46 2.12 -14.87
CA ASN A 25 16.54 3.20 -15.87
C ASN A 25 15.51 3.12 -17.02
N ASP A 26 14.83 1.98 -17.19
CA ASP A 26 13.80 1.78 -18.22
C ASP A 26 12.39 2.20 -17.77
N PHE A 27 12.22 2.58 -16.50
CA PHE A 27 10.91 2.91 -15.90
C PHE A 27 10.89 4.35 -15.37
N ASP A 28 9.72 5.00 -15.46
CA ASP A 28 9.47 6.32 -14.88
C ASP A 28 9.72 6.30 -13.35
N LEU A 29 10.37 7.33 -12.82
CA LEU A 29 10.56 7.56 -11.38
C LEU A 29 9.24 7.47 -10.60
N ALA A 30 8.11 7.81 -11.20
CA ALA A 30 6.79 7.67 -10.60
C ALA A 30 6.44 6.22 -10.21
N ASN A 31 7.02 5.22 -10.89
CA ASN A 31 6.78 3.79 -10.64
C ASN A 31 7.57 3.25 -9.46
N TYR A 32 8.55 4.00 -8.93
CA TYR A 32 9.35 3.58 -7.78
C TYR A 32 8.64 3.82 -6.44
N ARG A 33 7.51 4.53 -6.46
CA ARG A 33 6.79 4.90 -5.24
C ARG A 33 6.02 3.71 -4.69
N ASN A 34 6.33 3.34 -3.44
CA ASN A 34 5.50 2.43 -2.67
C ASN A 34 4.23 3.17 -2.20
N ARG A 35 3.23 3.22 -3.08
CA ARG A 35 1.95 3.90 -2.85
C ARG A 35 1.23 3.40 -1.59
N ALA A 36 1.47 2.15 -1.20
CA ALA A 36 0.86 1.56 -0.02
C ALA A 36 1.40 2.14 1.30
N MET A 37 2.58 2.77 1.27
CA MET A 37 3.16 3.44 2.43
C MET A 37 3.19 4.96 2.29
N THR A 38 3.40 5.49 1.09
CA THR A 38 3.68 6.92 0.89
C THR A 38 2.47 7.75 0.53
N ASP A 39 1.40 7.14 0.01
CA ASP A 39 0.27 7.89 -0.52
C ASP A 39 -0.81 8.04 0.54
N LEU A 40 -1.19 9.30 0.78
CA LEU A 40 -2.27 9.64 1.70
C LEU A 40 -3.57 9.76 0.89
N TYR A 41 -4.64 9.13 1.37
CA TYR A 41 -5.97 9.25 0.79
C TYR A 41 -7.03 9.25 1.89
N GLU A 42 -8.18 9.85 1.59
CA GLU A 42 -9.32 9.84 2.50
C GLU A 42 -9.94 8.43 2.54
N PRO A 43 -10.00 7.76 3.70
CA PRO A 43 -10.48 6.38 3.78
C PRO A 43 -11.99 6.24 3.52
N GLY A 44 -12.74 7.35 3.53
CA GLY A 44 -14.17 7.39 3.20
C GLY A 44 -14.99 6.34 3.96
N SER A 45 -15.85 5.62 3.24
CA SER A 45 -16.75 4.63 3.86
C SER A 45 -16.03 3.43 4.50
N THR A 46 -14.75 3.18 4.17
CA THR A 46 -13.98 2.08 4.81
C THR A 46 -13.74 2.32 6.30
N PHE A 47 -13.79 3.58 6.76
CA PHE A 47 -13.58 3.94 8.16
C PHE A 47 -14.85 3.89 9.02
N LYS A 48 -16.04 3.73 8.43
CA LYS A 48 -17.31 3.75 9.18
C LYS A 48 -17.41 2.69 10.27
N MET A 49 -16.72 1.55 10.11
CA MET A 49 -16.70 0.48 11.12
C MET A 49 -16.13 0.95 12.46
N VAL A 50 -15.13 1.84 12.44
CA VAL A 50 -14.54 2.41 13.65
C VAL A 50 -15.53 3.37 14.32
N ALA A 51 -16.19 4.22 13.53
CA ALA A 51 -17.20 5.15 14.04
C ALA A 51 -18.43 4.46 14.63
N LEU A 52 -18.80 3.27 14.14
CA LEU A 52 -19.89 2.46 14.70
C LEU A 52 -19.50 1.75 16.02
N ALA A 53 -18.22 1.48 16.22
CA ALA A 53 -17.72 0.77 17.40
C ALA A 53 -17.42 1.69 18.59
N LEU A 54 -17.36 3.01 18.35
CA LEU A 54 -17.21 4.07 19.34
C LEU A 54 -18.57 4.53 19.85
#